data_AF-A0A662XKI0-F1
#
_entry.id   AF-A0A662XKI0-F1
#
_cell.length_a   1.000
_cell.length_b   1.000
_cell.length_c   1.000
_cell.angle_alpha   90.00
_cell.angle_beta   90.00
_cell.angle_gamma   90.00
#
_symmetry.space_group_name_H-M   'P 1'
#
loop_
_entity.id
_entity.type
_entity.pdbx_description
1 polymer ?
#
loop_
_entity_poly.entity_id
_entity_poly.type
_entity_poly.pdbx_seq_one_letter_code
_entity_poly.pdbx_strand_id
1 'polypeptide(L)'
;MCSMVVGFLGADGVDPVAVLPSGHHIRWAMEVLGHAFALPMEDADVIAGSLRIYERWLGVDDASLVAKGGKGGKDQRPACMQKVEQTFIQDMLGQMTLLFEERSTSGVASGSVDASVAKHVVLETFDALTKRRGAQLSPQTWDRMIRLLLGAADGVLHNLRNVLGNQLCGQLVRLLFEVYLRSLPHCGPRGELWSLLQKFSRRWIHRSLVIEQWNAVTLALTKSLMRQIHVPDAAIGIEIVWADSRQPSKFEYVISLMSPRDYWFSWTELVIDWILTVSATLFLV
;
A
#
# COMPACT_ATOMS: atom_id res chain seq x y z
N MET A 1 10.46 21.79 -15.91
CA MET A 1 9.25 22.25 -15.19
C MET A 1 9.09 21.54 -13.85
N CYS A 2 9.10 20.20 -13.79
CA CYS A 2 8.99 19.43 -12.54
C CYS A 2 9.96 19.89 -11.47
N SER A 3 11.26 19.98 -11.80
CA SER A 3 12.30 20.44 -10.86
C SER A 3 11.99 21.83 -10.25
N MET A 4 11.47 22.79 -11.02
CA MET A 4 11.11 24.12 -10.50
C MET A 4 9.93 24.06 -9.53
N VAL A 5 8.89 23.30 -9.86
CA VAL A 5 7.70 23.16 -9.00
C VAL A 5 8.03 22.40 -7.72
N VAL A 6 8.79 21.30 -7.83
CA VAL A 6 9.26 20.53 -6.68
C VAL A 6 10.16 21.38 -5.79
N GLY A 7 11.11 22.13 -6.38
CA GLY A 7 11.98 23.03 -5.64
C GLY A 7 11.21 24.13 -4.92
N PHE A 8 10.21 24.72 -5.57
CA PHE A 8 9.38 25.77 -4.99
C PHE A 8 8.48 25.25 -3.86
N LEU A 9 7.74 24.15 -4.10
CA LEU A 9 6.83 23.59 -3.09
C LEU A 9 7.56 22.87 -1.95
N GLY A 10 8.78 22.41 -2.19
CA GLY A 10 9.64 21.77 -1.20
C GLY A 10 10.49 22.73 -0.38
N ALA A 11 10.53 24.02 -0.72
CA ALA A 11 11.34 25.02 -0.01
C ALA A 11 10.82 25.28 1.41
N ASP A 12 11.74 25.46 2.35
CA ASP A 12 11.41 25.79 3.74
C ASP A 12 10.72 27.16 3.82
N GLY A 13 9.62 27.22 4.57
CA GLY A 13 8.85 28.46 4.79
C GLY A 13 7.79 28.77 3.72
N VAL A 14 7.64 27.95 2.69
CA VAL A 14 6.50 28.05 1.78
C VAL A 14 5.26 27.48 2.46
N ASP A 15 4.28 28.34 2.75
CA ASP A 15 2.97 27.91 3.23
C ASP A 15 2.12 27.41 2.04
N PRO A 16 1.86 26.10 1.93
CA PRO A 16 1.05 25.57 0.83
C PRO A 16 -0.36 26.13 0.82
N VAL A 17 -0.87 26.57 1.97
CA VAL A 17 -2.21 27.19 2.08
C VAL A 17 -2.21 28.58 1.44
N ALA A 18 -1.11 29.32 1.53
CA ALA A 18 -0.97 30.63 0.91
C ALA A 18 -0.73 30.53 -0.60
N VAL A 19 0.05 29.54 -1.04
CA VAL A 19 0.42 29.36 -2.46
C VAL A 19 -0.67 28.63 -3.26
N LEU A 20 -1.33 27.63 -2.67
CA LEU A 20 -2.30 26.77 -3.35
C LEU A 20 -3.69 26.94 -2.72
N PRO A 21 -4.32 28.13 -2.83
CA PRO A 21 -5.55 28.44 -2.10
C PRO A 21 -6.80 27.70 -2.62
N SER A 22 -6.72 27.06 -3.78
CA SER A 22 -7.87 26.47 -4.46
C SER A 22 -7.58 25.06 -4.95
N GLY A 23 -8.63 24.25 -5.09
CA GLY A 23 -8.51 22.90 -5.66
C GLY A 23 -7.98 22.89 -7.10
N HIS A 24 -8.15 23.97 -7.87
CA HIS A 24 -7.56 24.08 -9.21
C HIS A 24 -6.03 24.20 -9.15
N HIS A 25 -5.49 24.96 -8.20
CA HIS A 25 -4.05 25.08 -8.01
C HIS A 25 -3.43 23.75 -7.58
N ILE A 26 -4.11 23.01 -6.69
CA ILE A 26 -3.68 21.66 -6.29
C ILE A 26 -3.67 20.70 -7.48
N ARG A 27 -4.75 20.65 -8.28
CA ARG A 27 -4.80 19.76 -9.45
C ARG A 27 -3.71 20.08 -10.46
N TRP A 28 -3.49 21.36 -10.76
CA TRP A 28 -2.39 21.77 -11.63
C TRP A 28 -1.03 21.35 -11.07
N ALA A 29 -0.79 21.55 -9.77
CA ALA A 29 0.45 21.10 -9.14
C ALA A 29 0.59 19.57 -9.22
N MET A 30 -0.49 18.81 -9.02
CA MET A 30 -0.52 17.36 -9.15
C MET A 30 -0.30 16.86 -10.58
N GLU A 31 -0.64 17.63 -11.62
CA GLU A 31 -0.27 17.28 -12.99
C GLU A 31 1.25 17.29 -13.17
N VAL A 32 1.92 18.32 -12.62
CA VAL A 32 3.38 18.46 -12.69
C VAL A 32 4.08 17.44 -11.79
N LEU A 33 3.61 17.27 -10.55
CA LEU A 33 4.16 16.31 -9.58
C LEU A 33 3.91 14.87 -10.04
N GLY A 34 2.73 14.58 -10.56
CA GLY A 34 2.37 13.28 -11.13
C GLY A 34 3.27 12.90 -12.31
N HIS A 35 3.57 13.86 -13.19
CA HIS A 35 4.51 13.63 -14.29
C HIS A 35 5.93 13.30 -13.82
N ALA A 36 6.35 13.80 -12.65
CA ALA A 36 7.66 13.48 -12.08
C ALA A 36 7.85 11.97 -11.91
N PHE A 37 6.81 11.22 -11.56
CA PHE A 37 6.88 9.76 -11.38
C PHE A 37 7.04 8.97 -12.68
N ALA A 38 6.91 9.63 -13.84
CA ALA A 38 7.21 9.06 -15.15
C ALA A 38 8.62 9.44 -15.66
N LEU A 39 9.33 10.38 -15.02
CA LEU A 39 10.68 10.80 -15.41
C LEU A 39 11.72 9.67 -15.24
N PRO A 40 12.78 9.61 -16.06
CA PRO A 40 13.84 8.63 -15.91
C PRO A 40 14.54 8.76 -14.55
N MET A 41 15.24 7.70 -14.12
CA MET A 41 15.91 7.67 -12.82
C MET A 41 17.10 8.65 -12.71
N GLU A 42 17.53 9.25 -13.82
CA GLU A 42 18.47 10.38 -13.82
C GLU A 42 17.90 11.60 -13.07
N ASP A 43 16.57 11.73 -13.03
CA ASP A 43 15.85 12.77 -12.29
C ASP A 43 15.44 12.31 -10.87
N ALA A 44 16.20 11.40 -10.25
CA ALA A 44 15.88 10.82 -8.95
C ALA A 44 15.59 11.87 -7.86
N ASP A 45 16.30 13.00 -7.86
CA ASP A 45 16.07 14.09 -6.90
C ASP A 45 14.69 14.73 -7.06
N VAL A 46 14.22 14.87 -8.31
CA VAL A 46 12.89 15.41 -8.62
C VAL A 46 11.81 14.42 -8.20
N ILE A 47 12.02 13.12 -8.45
CA ILE A 47 11.13 12.05 -8.01
C ILE A 47 11.01 12.05 -6.48
N ALA A 48 12.14 12.06 -5.78
CA ALA A 48 12.19 12.06 -4.32
C ALA A 48 11.53 13.32 -3.73
N GLY A 49 11.75 14.49 -4.35
CA GLY A 49 11.07 15.72 -3.93
C GLY A 49 9.55 15.65 -4.13
N SER A 50 9.07 15.07 -5.23
CA SER A 50 7.63 14.85 -5.45
C SER A 50 7.03 13.87 -4.43
N LEU A 51 7.74 12.79 -4.09
CA LEU A 51 7.31 11.84 -3.04
C LEU A 51 7.12 12.56 -1.70
N ARG A 52 8.11 13.37 -1.28
CA ARG A 52 8.04 14.13 -0.02
C ARG A 52 6.85 15.10 0.02
N ILE A 53 6.53 15.75 -1.10
CA ILE A 53 5.36 16.64 -1.18
C ILE A 53 4.07 15.82 -1.02
N TYR A 54 3.96 14.66 -1.66
CA TYR A 54 2.78 13.79 -1.54
C TYR A 54 2.65 13.20 -0.14
N GLU A 55 3.73 12.77 0.50
CA GLU A 55 3.72 12.32 1.89
C GLU A 55 3.18 13.40 2.84
N ARG A 56 3.61 14.66 2.65
CA ARG A 56 3.10 15.82 3.39
C ARG A 56 1.62 16.07 3.13
N TRP A 57 1.17 16.00 1.88
CA TRP A 57 -0.24 16.23 1.51
C TRP A 57 -1.17 15.08 1.92
N LEU A 58 -0.65 13.86 2.03
CA LEU A 58 -1.35 12.72 2.61
C LEU A 58 -1.37 12.78 4.15
N GLY A 59 -0.48 13.57 4.77
CA GLY A 59 -0.32 13.68 6.22
C GLY A 59 0.35 12.45 6.82
N VAL A 60 1.27 11.83 6.09
CA VAL A 60 1.99 10.61 6.46
C VAL A 60 3.50 10.82 6.60
N ASP A 61 3.98 12.06 6.43
CA ASP A 61 5.35 12.43 6.74
C ASP A 61 5.60 12.46 8.26
N ASP A 62 6.87 12.43 8.67
CA ASP A 62 7.25 12.42 10.08
C ASP A 62 6.85 13.71 10.82
N ALA A 63 6.84 14.85 10.14
CA ALA A 63 6.41 16.11 10.75
C ALA A 63 4.92 16.07 11.14
N SER A 64 4.08 15.37 10.37
CA SER A 64 2.66 15.14 10.71
C SER A 64 2.48 14.28 11.96
N LEU A 65 3.46 13.43 12.33
CA LEU A 65 3.41 12.68 13.59
C LEU A 65 3.67 13.59 14.79
N VAL A 66 4.71 14.42 14.70
CA VAL A 66 5.08 15.37 15.76
C VAL A 66 3.94 16.37 16.01
N ALA A 67 3.27 16.81 14.94
CA ALA A 67 2.15 17.73 15.00
C ALA A 67 0.94 17.19 15.81
N LYS A 68 0.69 15.88 15.80
CA LYS A 68 -0.42 15.26 16.58
C LYS A 68 -0.10 15.13 18.08
N GLY A 69 1.17 15.10 18.46
CA GLY A 69 1.61 14.95 19.86
C GLY A 69 1.81 16.27 20.62
N GLY A 70 1.93 17.39 19.91
CA GLY A 70 2.15 18.72 20.50
C GLY A 70 0.94 19.66 20.34
N LYS A 71 0.64 20.44 21.40
CA LYS A 71 -0.27 21.60 21.32
C LYS A 71 0.35 22.67 20.39
N GLY A 72 0.19 22.55 19.08
CA GLY A 72 0.66 23.55 18.13
C GLY A 72 0.97 23.07 16.71
N GLY A 73 0.86 21.78 16.42
CA GLY A 73 1.07 21.27 15.07
C GLY A 73 -0.01 21.75 14.09
N LYS A 74 0.34 22.68 13.19
CA LYS A 74 -0.56 23.05 12.09
C LYS A 74 -0.63 21.89 11.10
N ASP A 75 -1.85 21.55 10.68
CA ASP A 75 -2.09 20.63 9.57
C ASP A 75 -1.45 21.22 8.31
N GLN A 76 -0.42 20.55 7.78
CA GLN A 76 0.31 21.01 6.60
C GLN A 76 -0.40 20.66 5.28
N ARG A 77 -1.51 19.92 5.37
CA ARG A 77 -2.32 19.57 4.20
C ARG A 77 -3.09 20.80 3.70
N PRO A 78 -3.09 21.08 2.39
CA PRO A 78 -3.82 22.21 1.83
C PRO A 78 -5.31 22.18 2.20
N ALA A 79 -5.80 23.25 2.83
CA ALA A 79 -7.18 23.32 3.35
C ALA A 79 -8.25 23.09 2.26
N CYS A 80 -7.97 23.48 1.02
CA CYS A 80 -8.87 23.27 -0.11
C CYS A 80 -9.07 21.80 -0.49
N MET A 81 -8.19 20.88 -0.04
CA MET A 81 -8.31 19.45 -0.30
C MET A 81 -9.32 18.76 0.64
N GLN A 82 -9.55 19.31 1.83
CA GLN A 82 -10.28 18.61 2.90
C GLN A 82 -11.70 18.16 2.51
N LYS A 83 -12.40 18.94 1.66
CA LYS A 83 -13.77 18.61 1.23
C LYS A 83 -13.86 17.43 0.26
N VAL A 84 -12.81 17.17 -0.51
CA VAL A 84 -12.75 16.13 -1.56
C VAL A 84 -11.50 15.28 -1.40
N GLU A 85 -11.08 15.09 -0.15
CA GLU A 85 -9.79 14.52 0.19
C GLU A 85 -9.59 13.11 -0.37
N GLN A 86 -10.66 12.30 -0.38
CA GLN A 86 -10.61 10.93 -0.88
C GLN A 86 -10.18 10.85 -2.35
N THR A 87 -10.66 11.76 -3.20
CA THR A 87 -10.28 11.83 -4.62
C THR A 87 -8.79 12.14 -4.75
N PHE A 88 -8.31 13.13 -4.01
CA PHE A 88 -6.89 13.48 -4.02
C PHE A 88 -5.98 12.37 -3.52
N ILE A 89 -6.41 11.63 -2.47
CA ILE A 89 -5.68 10.44 -2.00
C ILE A 89 -5.56 9.42 -3.15
N GLN A 90 -6.67 9.09 -3.80
CA GLN A 90 -6.70 8.12 -4.90
C GLN A 90 -5.79 8.53 -6.07
N ASP A 91 -5.81 9.82 -6.44
CA ASP A 91 -5.00 10.37 -7.52
C ASP A 91 -3.51 10.34 -7.18
N MET A 92 -3.13 10.79 -5.98
CA MET A 92 -1.73 10.77 -5.51
C MET A 92 -1.17 9.35 -5.48
N LEU A 93 -1.93 8.40 -4.91
CA LEU A 93 -1.54 6.98 -4.88
C LEU A 93 -1.37 6.42 -6.30
N GLY A 94 -2.32 6.72 -7.20
CA GLY A 94 -2.26 6.28 -8.59
C GLY A 94 -1.03 6.80 -9.31
N GLN A 95 -0.73 8.09 -9.17
CA GLN A 95 0.44 8.71 -9.80
C GLN A 95 1.76 8.15 -9.25
N MET A 96 1.87 7.92 -7.94
CA MET A 96 3.08 7.30 -7.36
C MET A 96 3.30 5.87 -7.88
N THR A 97 2.22 5.12 -8.16
CA THR A 97 2.36 3.75 -8.69
C THR A 97 2.95 3.68 -10.10
N LEU A 98 3.00 4.79 -10.85
CA LEU A 98 3.68 4.86 -12.15
C LEU A 98 5.18 4.51 -12.02
N LEU A 99 5.78 4.67 -10.85
CA LEU A 99 7.16 4.24 -10.59
C LEU A 99 7.37 2.73 -10.77
N PHE A 100 6.32 1.92 -10.66
CA PHE A 100 6.37 0.47 -10.81
C PHE A 100 6.25 -0.02 -12.25
N GLU A 101 5.92 0.86 -13.20
CA GLU A 101 5.89 0.51 -14.62
C GLU A 101 7.29 0.19 -15.15
N GLU A 102 7.38 -0.75 -16.11
CA GLU A 102 8.65 -1.06 -16.76
C GLU A 102 9.10 0.14 -17.60
N ARG A 103 10.22 0.74 -17.21
CA ARG A 103 10.83 1.84 -17.93
C ARG A 103 11.71 1.26 -19.02
N SER A 104 11.43 1.60 -20.28
CA SER A 104 12.27 1.27 -21.43
C SER A 104 13.54 2.13 -21.43
N THR A 105 14.38 1.99 -20.40
CA THR A 105 15.71 2.61 -20.40
C THR A 105 16.58 1.83 -21.38
N SER A 106 17.10 2.51 -22.39
CA SER A 106 18.03 1.94 -23.37
C SER A 106 19.27 1.37 -22.65
N GLY A 107 19.29 0.05 -22.44
CA GLY A 107 20.47 -0.71 -22.01
C GLY A 107 20.90 -0.61 -20.55
N VAL A 108 20.40 0.32 -19.74
CA VAL A 108 20.68 0.37 -18.29
C VAL A 108 19.65 -0.49 -17.57
N ALA A 109 20.11 -1.49 -16.83
CA ALA A 109 19.26 -2.42 -16.11
C ALA A 109 18.27 -1.66 -15.20
N SER A 110 17.02 -2.11 -15.19
CA SER A 110 15.89 -1.64 -14.35
C SER A 110 16.15 -1.71 -12.83
N GLY A 111 17.37 -1.97 -12.39
CA GLY A 111 17.78 -2.16 -10.99
C GLY A 111 18.77 -1.11 -10.47
N SER A 112 18.67 0.16 -10.86
CA SER A 112 19.44 1.21 -10.18
C SER A 112 19.02 1.32 -8.71
N VAL A 113 19.97 1.68 -7.83
CA VAL A 113 19.71 1.85 -6.40
C VAL A 113 18.60 2.88 -6.17
N ASP A 114 18.65 4.00 -6.89
CA ASP A 114 17.67 5.09 -6.77
C ASP A 114 16.25 4.64 -7.16
N ALA A 115 16.12 3.80 -8.19
CA ALA A 115 14.82 3.22 -8.58
C ALA A 115 14.25 2.32 -7.50
N SER A 116 15.11 1.52 -6.86
CA SER A 116 14.72 0.67 -5.76
C SER A 116 14.27 1.51 -4.56
N VAL A 117 15.06 2.53 -4.17
CA VAL A 117 14.74 3.44 -3.06
C VAL A 117 13.40 4.14 -3.28
N ALA A 118 13.17 4.74 -4.46
CA ALA A 118 11.92 5.41 -4.76
C ALA A 118 10.70 4.47 -4.64
N LYS A 119 10.82 3.22 -5.10
CA LYS A 119 9.76 2.22 -4.95
C LYS A 119 9.51 1.84 -3.50
N HIS A 120 10.56 1.68 -2.69
CA HIS A 120 10.42 1.42 -1.25
C HIS A 120 9.66 2.56 -0.56
N VAL A 121 10.00 3.81 -0.87
CA VAL A 121 9.32 4.99 -0.31
C VAL A 121 7.83 5.00 -0.66
N VAL A 122 7.46 4.64 -1.89
CA VAL A 122 6.04 4.50 -2.25
C VAL A 122 5.35 3.43 -1.38
N LEU A 123 5.96 2.26 -1.20
CA LEU A 123 5.39 1.20 -0.36
C LEU A 123 5.27 1.63 1.10
N GLU A 124 6.25 2.36 1.62
CA GLU A 124 6.20 2.96 2.96
C GLU A 124 5.09 4.02 3.08
N THR A 125 4.87 4.82 2.04
CA THR A 125 3.79 5.81 1.99
C THR A 125 2.42 5.13 2.08
N PHE A 126 2.20 4.03 1.34
CA PHE A 126 0.97 3.24 1.43
C PHE A 126 0.80 2.59 2.82
N ASP A 127 1.88 2.04 3.39
CA ASP A 127 1.88 1.44 4.75
C ASP A 127 1.52 2.49 5.81
N ALA A 128 2.14 3.67 5.73
CA ALA A 128 1.91 4.79 6.64
C ALA A 128 0.48 5.33 6.51
N LEU A 129 -0.04 5.49 5.28
CA LEU A 129 -1.42 5.92 5.05
C LEU A 129 -2.41 4.94 5.68
N THR A 130 -2.20 3.65 5.44
CA THR A 130 -3.02 2.55 5.96
C THR A 130 -3.03 2.55 7.49
N LYS A 131 -1.87 2.67 8.13
CA LYS A 131 -1.75 2.62 9.59
C LYS A 131 -2.21 3.90 10.30
N ARG A 132 -1.89 5.07 9.75
CA ARG A 132 -2.14 6.37 10.39
C ARG A 132 -3.51 6.93 10.09
N ARG A 133 -4.09 6.58 8.93
CA ARG A 133 -5.33 7.17 8.40
C ARG A 133 -6.35 6.18 7.87
N GLY A 134 -6.12 4.87 7.99
CA GLY A 134 -7.04 3.84 7.49
C GLY A 134 -8.50 4.02 7.90
N ALA A 135 -8.75 4.43 9.16
CA ALA A 135 -10.11 4.68 9.67
C ALA A 135 -10.84 5.87 9.00
N GLN A 136 -10.12 6.75 8.30
CA GLN A 136 -10.64 7.91 7.60
C GLN A 136 -10.85 7.65 6.10
N LEU A 137 -10.42 6.49 5.59
CA LEU A 137 -10.52 6.16 4.17
C LEU A 137 -11.92 5.63 3.84
N SER A 138 -12.48 6.08 2.72
CA SER A 138 -13.75 5.55 2.21
C SER A 138 -13.56 4.14 1.62
N PRO A 139 -14.63 3.33 1.51
CA PRO A 139 -14.56 2.03 0.85
C PRO A 139 -14.03 2.10 -0.59
N GLN A 140 -14.36 3.16 -1.33
CA GLN A 140 -13.88 3.37 -2.70
C GLN A 140 -12.37 3.65 -2.73
N THR A 141 -11.84 4.38 -1.74
CA THR A 141 -10.41 4.63 -1.62
C THR A 141 -9.65 3.36 -1.26
N TRP A 142 -10.19 2.52 -0.36
CA TRP A 142 -9.64 1.20 -0.07
C TRP A 142 -9.59 0.30 -1.32
N ASP A 143 -10.71 0.22 -2.06
CA ASP A 143 -10.78 -0.57 -3.31
C ASP A 143 -9.73 -0.09 -4.32
N ARG A 144 -9.67 1.22 -4.58
CA ARG A 144 -8.68 1.81 -5.49
C ARG A 144 -7.25 1.51 -5.03
N MET A 145 -6.95 1.69 -3.75
CA MET A 145 -5.61 1.45 -3.18
C MET A 145 -5.17 0.00 -3.36
N ILE A 146 -6.05 -0.97 -3.11
CA ILE A 146 -5.76 -2.40 -3.32
C ILE A 146 -5.53 -2.71 -4.79
N ARG A 147 -6.35 -2.17 -5.70
CA ARG A 147 -6.17 -2.39 -7.14
C ARG A 147 -4.85 -1.82 -7.66
N LEU A 148 -4.44 -0.66 -7.16
CA LEU A 148 -3.14 -0.05 -7.46
C LEU A 148 -1.98 -0.93 -6.96
N LEU A 149 -2.04 -1.40 -5.72
CA LEU A 149 -1.03 -2.32 -5.16
C LEU A 149 -0.97 -3.65 -5.91
N LEU A 150 -2.12 -4.21 -6.30
CA LEU A 150 -2.19 -5.42 -7.13
C LEU A 150 -1.53 -5.22 -8.50
N GLY A 151 -1.80 -4.09 -9.16
CA GLY A 151 -1.19 -3.74 -10.44
C GLY A 151 0.33 -3.58 -10.32
N ALA A 152 0.79 -2.84 -9.32
CA ALA A 152 2.22 -2.67 -9.04
C ALA A 152 2.90 -4.00 -8.71
N ALA A 153 2.27 -4.83 -7.87
CA ALA A 153 2.77 -6.16 -7.54
C ALA A 153 2.81 -7.07 -8.77
N ASP A 154 1.80 -7.07 -9.65
CA ASP A 154 1.81 -7.92 -10.84
C ASP A 154 2.90 -7.50 -11.83
N GLY A 155 3.05 -6.19 -12.06
CA GLY A 155 4.11 -5.65 -12.93
C GLY A 155 5.52 -6.03 -12.46
N VAL A 156 5.74 -6.15 -11.14
CA VAL A 156 7.05 -6.48 -10.57
C VAL A 156 7.27 -7.98 -10.35
N LEU A 157 6.25 -8.69 -9.87
CA LEU A 157 6.38 -10.07 -9.38
C LEU A 157 6.08 -11.13 -10.44
N HIS A 158 5.37 -10.79 -11.53
CA HIS A 158 4.96 -11.78 -12.53
C HIS A 158 6.15 -12.48 -13.22
N ASN A 159 7.22 -11.75 -13.51
CA ASN A 159 8.40 -12.29 -14.20
C ASN A 159 9.45 -12.76 -13.18
N LEU A 160 9.72 -14.07 -13.09
CA LEU A 160 10.71 -14.66 -12.19
C LEU A 160 12.12 -14.05 -12.35
N ARG A 161 12.49 -13.64 -13.57
CA ARG A 161 13.82 -13.07 -13.86
C ARG A 161 13.94 -11.60 -13.48
N ASN A 162 12.86 -10.96 -13.03
CA ASN A 162 12.90 -9.58 -12.60
C ASN A 162 13.68 -9.43 -11.28
N VAL A 163 14.84 -8.79 -11.34
CA VAL A 163 15.73 -8.54 -10.18
C VAL A 163 15.03 -7.67 -9.14
N LEU A 164 14.27 -6.65 -9.56
CA LEU A 164 13.44 -5.86 -8.65
C LEU A 164 12.37 -6.70 -7.97
N GLY A 165 11.82 -7.68 -8.70
CA GLY A 165 10.90 -8.66 -8.14
C GLY A 165 11.52 -9.42 -6.97
N ASN A 166 12.79 -9.80 -7.06
CA ASN A 166 13.48 -10.47 -5.94
C ASN A 166 13.72 -9.54 -4.75
N GLN A 167 14.03 -8.27 -5.00
CA GLN A 167 14.29 -7.28 -3.94
C GLN A 167 13.01 -6.86 -3.21
N LEU A 168 11.92 -6.64 -3.96
CA LEU A 168 10.69 -6.05 -3.43
C LEU A 168 9.62 -7.07 -3.06
N CYS A 169 9.77 -8.36 -3.39
CA CYS A 169 8.75 -9.38 -3.14
C CYS A 169 8.27 -9.38 -1.69
N GLY A 170 9.19 -9.27 -0.74
CA GLY A 170 8.86 -9.31 0.68
C GLY A 170 7.94 -8.16 1.06
N GLN A 171 8.39 -6.93 0.80
CA GLN A 171 7.66 -5.72 1.16
C GLN A 171 6.32 -5.60 0.41
N LEU A 172 6.28 -5.91 -0.90
CA LEU A 172 5.08 -5.85 -1.71
C LEU A 172 3.99 -6.79 -1.22
N VAL A 173 4.33 -8.07 -1.03
CA VAL A 173 3.37 -9.09 -0.59
C VAL A 173 2.89 -8.78 0.84
N ARG A 174 3.82 -8.34 1.70
CA ARG A 174 3.51 -7.98 3.09
C ARG A 174 2.49 -6.86 3.13
N LEU A 175 2.79 -5.78 2.42
CA LEU A 175 1.94 -4.61 2.34
C LEU A 175 0.58 -4.97 1.73
N LEU A 176 0.55 -5.72 0.62
CA LEU A 176 -0.67 -6.11 -0.05
C LEU A 176 -1.59 -6.92 0.86
N PHE A 177 -1.07 -7.94 1.55
CA PHE A 177 -1.86 -8.73 2.48
C PHE A 177 -2.29 -7.91 3.70
N GLU A 178 -1.42 -7.08 4.27
CA GLU A 178 -1.80 -6.21 5.39
C GLU A 178 -2.90 -5.22 5.02
N VAL A 179 -2.77 -4.55 3.86
CA VAL A 179 -3.76 -3.60 3.34
C VAL A 179 -5.09 -4.29 3.07
N TYR A 180 -5.07 -5.46 2.41
CA TYR A 180 -6.27 -6.23 2.14
C TYR A 180 -6.98 -6.66 3.43
N LEU A 181 -6.22 -7.14 4.42
CA LEU A 181 -6.76 -7.52 5.72
C LEU A 181 -7.40 -6.32 6.44
N ARG A 182 -6.73 -5.17 6.45
CA ARG A 182 -7.26 -3.94 7.08
C ARG A 182 -8.45 -3.34 6.34
N SER A 183 -8.63 -3.62 5.05
CA SER A 183 -9.79 -3.14 4.29
C SER A 183 -11.06 -3.97 4.54
N LEU A 184 -10.96 -5.18 5.10
CA LEU A 184 -12.11 -6.09 5.26
C LEU A 184 -13.34 -5.45 5.95
N PRO A 185 -13.21 -4.63 7.01
CA PRO A 185 -14.36 -3.96 7.62
C PRO A 185 -15.06 -2.96 6.68
N HIS A 186 -14.36 -2.46 5.66
CA HIS A 186 -14.85 -1.43 4.74
C HIS A 186 -15.33 -2.01 3.40
N CYS A 187 -14.61 -2.98 2.85
CA CYS A 187 -14.86 -3.57 1.53
C CYS A 187 -15.54 -4.94 1.60
N GLY A 188 -15.57 -5.57 2.78
CA GLY A 188 -16.06 -6.93 2.98
C GLY A 188 -15.05 -8.01 2.56
N PRO A 189 -15.22 -9.26 3.04
CA PRO A 189 -14.34 -10.38 2.75
C PRO A 189 -14.63 -11.10 1.42
N ARG A 190 -15.81 -10.88 0.84
CA ARG A 190 -16.29 -11.53 -0.37
C ARG A 190 -16.60 -10.45 -1.40
N GLY A 191 -15.79 -10.35 -2.44
CA GLY A 191 -15.95 -9.35 -3.49
C GLY A 191 -14.88 -9.48 -4.57
N GLU A 192 -14.95 -8.61 -5.58
CA GLU A 192 -14.02 -8.63 -6.72
C GLU A 192 -12.55 -8.52 -6.29
N LEU A 193 -12.26 -7.73 -5.25
CA LEU A 193 -10.90 -7.55 -4.74
C LEU A 193 -10.28 -8.85 -4.27
N TRP A 194 -11.08 -9.72 -3.63
CA TRP A 194 -10.63 -11.04 -3.22
C TRP A 194 -10.30 -11.91 -4.44
N SER A 195 -11.21 -11.95 -5.41
CA SER A 195 -11.02 -12.72 -6.66
C SER A 195 -9.78 -12.26 -7.42
N LEU A 196 -9.51 -10.94 -7.45
CA LEU A 196 -8.30 -10.38 -8.03
C LEU A 196 -7.06 -10.80 -7.25
N LEU A 197 -7.08 -10.66 -5.91
CA LEU A 197 -5.96 -11.09 -5.06
C LEU A 197 -5.62 -12.56 -5.26
N GLN A 198 -6.62 -13.45 -5.31
CA GLN A 198 -6.42 -14.87 -5.62
C GLN A 198 -5.80 -15.06 -7.02
N LYS A 199 -6.40 -14.46 -8.04
CA LYS A 199 -5.96 -14.57 -9.43
C LYS A 199 -4.49 -14.17 -9.59
N PHE A 200 -4.10 -13.05 -9.00
CA PHE A 200 -2.73 -12.55 -9.10
C PHE A 200 -1.76 -13.33 -8.22
N SER A 201 -2.13 -13.68 -6.98
CA SER A 201 -1.28 -14.49 -6.10
C SER A 201 -0.89 -15.82 -6.75
N ARG A 202 -1.82 -16.47 -7.47
CA ARG A 202 -1.54 -17.70 -8.25
C ARG A 202 -0.44 -17.51 -9.29
N ARG A 203 -0.29 -16.32 -9.88
CA ARG A 203 0.77 -16.02 -10.85
C ARG A 203 2.13 -15.82 -10.20
N TRP A 204 2.17 -15.52 -8.90
CA TRP A 204 3.40 -15.19 -8.17
C TRP A 204 3.94 -16.33 -7.30
N ILE A 205 3.24 -17.47 -7.20
CA ILE A 205 3.64 -18.61 -6.34
C ILE A 205 5.01 -19.21 -6.67
N HIS A 206 5.54 -18.93 -7.86
CA HIS A 206 6.92 -19.26 -8.22
C HIS A 206 7.97 -18.57 -7.33
N ARG A 207 7.56 -17.55 -6.55
CA ARG A 207 8.37 -16.87 -5.53
C ARG A 207 7.99 -17.44 -4.16
N SER A 208 8.90 -18.18 -3.52
CA SER A 208 8.64 -18.85 -2.23
C SER A 208 8.12 -17.90 -1.15
N LEU A 209 8.60 -16.64 -1.16
CA LEU A 209 8.21 -15.64 -0.18
C LEU A 209 6.71 -15.29 -0.22
N VAL A 210 6.05 -15.43 -1.39
CA VAL A 210 4.59 -15.28 -1.50
C VAL A 210 3.89 -16.37 -0.68
N ILE A 211 4.38 -17.60 -0.79
CA ILE A 211 3.86 -18.77 -0.06
C ILE A 211 4.12 -18.61 1.44
N GLU A 212 5.35 -18.25 1.82
CA GLU A 212 5.75 -18.08 3.22
C GLU A 212 4.94 -16.99 3.94
N GLN A 213 4.72 -15.84 3.30
CA GLN A 213 3.92 -14.77 3.88
C GLN A 213 2.44 -15.12 3.97
N TRP A 214 1.89 -15.81 2.97
CA TRP A 214 0.53 -16.30 3.05
C TRP A 214 0.34 -17.32 4.17
N ASN A 215 1.33 -18.20 4.38
CA ASN A 215 1.35 -19.12 5.52
C ASN A 215 1.37 -18.36 6.86
N ALA A 216 2.14 -17.28 6.96
CA ALA A 216 2.17 -16.42 8.14
C ALA A 216 0.80 -15.77 8.42
N VAL A 217 0.13 -15.25 7.38
CA VAL A 217 -1.23 -14.72 7.46
C VAL A 217 -2.19 -15.81 7.95
N THR A 218 -2.21 -16.96 7.29
CA THR A 218 -3.10 -18.08 7.61
C THR A 218 -2.92 -18.55 9.05
N LEU A 219 -1.68 -18.67 9.52
CA LEU A 219 -1.36 -19.05 10.88
C LEU A 219 -1.86 -18.01 11.90
N ALA A 220 -1.64 -16.72 11.64
CA ALA A 220 -2.09 -15.64 12.51
C ALA A 220 -3.62 -15.59 12.63
N LEU A 221 -4.32 -15.74 11.51
CA LEU A 221 -5.78 -15.80 11.48
C LEU A 221 -6.31 -17.04 12.20
N THR A 222 -5.69 -18.21 11.98
CA THR A 222 -6.07 -19.46 12.65
C THR A 222 -5.90 -19.35 14.16
N LYS A 223 -4.78 -18.80 14.62
CA LYS A 223 -4.53 -18.54 16.06
C LYS A 223 -5.58 -17.60 16.64
N SER A 224 -5.90 -16.52 15.93
CA SER A 224 -6.92 -15.55 16.34
C SER A 224 -8.30 -16.22 16.50
N LEU A 225 -8.71 -17.02 15.52
CA LEU A 225 -9.96 -17.75 15.58
C LEU A 225 -9.99 -18.77 16.72
N MET A 226 -8.93 -19.57 16.86
CA MET A 226 -8.85 -20.55 17.94
C MET A 226 -9.02 -19.90 19.30
N ARG A 227 -8.46 -18.69 19.50
CA ARG A 227 -8.67 -17.89 20.72
C ARG A 227 -10.14 -17.48 20.88
N GLN A 228 -10.80 -17.01 19.83
CA GLN A 228 -12.23 -16.65 19.89
C GLN A 228 -13.14 -17.83 20.24
N ILE A 229 -12.85 -19.01 19.69
CA ILE A 229 -13.63 -20.23 19.98
C ILE A 229 -13.50 -20.61 21.46
N HIS A 230 -12.31 -20.45 22.05
CA HIS A 230 -12.05 -20.81 23.45
C HIS A 230 -12.52 -19.72 24.42
N VAL A 231 -12.43 -18.45 24.02
CA VAL A 231 -12.83 -17.29 24.82
C VAL A 231 -13.75 -16.42 23.98
N PRO A 232 -15.08 -16.64 24.07
CA PRO A 232 -16.06 -15.78 23.44
C PRO A 232 -15.87 -14.34 23.96
N ASP A 233 -15.91 -13.35 23.06
CA ASP A 233 -15.84 -11.90 23.38
C ASP A 233 -14.43 -11.35 23.72
N ALA A 234 -13.36 -12.13 23.53
CA ALA A 234 -12.00 -11.59 23.61
C ALA A 234 -11.72 -10.60 22.46
N ALA A 235 -11.07 -9.47 22.78
CA ALA A 235 -10.59 -8.52 21.77
C ALA A 235 -9.71 -9.22 20.73
N ILE A 236 -10.04 -9.04 19.44
CA ILE A 236 -9.47 -9.81 18.35
C ILE A 236 -8.24 -9.08 17.81
N GLY A 237 -7.12 -9.27 18.52
CA GLY A 237 -5.81 -8.85 18.03
C GLY A 237 -5.23 -9.89 17.07
N ILE A 238 -4.99 -9.51 15.83
CA ILE A 238 -4.25 -10.32 14.86
C ILE A 238 -2.80 -9.87 14.86
N GLU A 239 -1.91 -10.81 15.11
CA GLU A 239 -0.46 -10.63 15.09
C GLU A 239 0.13 -11.52 14.01
N ILE A 240 0.59 -10.90 12.92
CA ILE A 240 1.23 -11.58 11.80
C ILE A 240 2.72 -11.38 11.91
N VAL A 241 3.48 -12.46 12.06
CA VAL A 241 4.95 -12.43 12.04
C VAL A 241 5.42 -12.73 10.63
N TRP A 242 5.88 -11.72 9.91
CA TRP A 242 6.23 -11.85 8.50
C TRP A 242 7.53 -12.62 8.28
N ALA A 243 7.57 -13.43 7.23
CA ALA A 243 8.71 -14.30 6.92
C ALA A 243 9.98 -13.54 6.55
N ASP A 244 9.86 -12.37 5.91
CA ASP A 244 10.97 -11.58 5.36
C ASP A 244 11.74 -10.80 6.43
N SER A 245 11.01 -10.14 7.32
CA SER A 245 11.54 -9.16 8.27
C SER A 245 11.48 -9.65 9.71
N ARG A 246 10.68 -10.70 9.98
CA ARG A 246 10.28 -11.16 11.33
C ARG A 246 9.69 -10.06 12.22
N GLN A 247 9.33 -8.92 11.63
CA GLN A 247 8.66 -7.84 12.34
C GLN A 247 7.16 -8.13 12.36
N PRO A 248 6.48 -8.02 13.51
CA PRO A 248 5.06 -8.31 13.60
C PRO A 248 4.21 -7.14 13.10
N SER A 249 3.22 -7.41 12.26
CA SER A 249 2.09 -6.48 12.07
C SER A 249 0.99 -6.81 13.06
N LYS A 250 0.57 -5.80 13.83
CA LYS A 250 -0.51 -5.90 14.82
C LYS A 250 -1.66 -4.99 14.42
N PHE A 251 -2.87 -5.54 14.41
CA PHE A 251 -4.08 -4.76 14.25
C PHE A 251 -5.27 -5.48 14.89
N GLU A 252 -6.20 -4.68 15.38
CA GLU A 252 -7.42 -5.14 16.01
C GLU A 252 -8.55 -5.16 14.97
N TYR A 253 -9.33 -6.24 14.98
CA TYR A 253 -10.63 -6.25 14.32
C TYR A 253 -11.70 -6.00 15.37
N VAL A 254 -12.44 -4.91 15.21
CA VAL A 254 -13.75 -4.77 15.86
C VAL A 254 -14.73 -5.58 15.02
N ILE A 255 -14.78 -6.91 15.25
CA ILE A 255 -15.81 -7.74 14.64
C ILE A 255 -17.12 -7.45 15.36
N SER A 256 -17.80 -6.38 14.95
CA SER A 256 -19.24 -6.19 15.23
C SER A 256 -20.08 -6.46 13.97
N LEU A 257 -19.45 -6.90 12.88
CA LEU A 257 -20.10 -7.22 11.61
C LEU A 257 -19.90 -8.70 11.30
N MET A 258 -20.98 -9.46 11.44
CA MET A 258 -21.17 -10.83 10.95
C MET A 258 -20.71 -11.96 11.88
N SER A 259 -21.45 -13.07 11.81
CA SER A 259 -21.24 -14.24 12.65
C SER A 259 -19.86 -14.86 12.38
N PRO A 260 -19.19 -15.43 13.39
CA PRO A 260 -17.93 -16.17 13.21
C PRO A 260 -17.99 -17.25 12.12
N ARG A 261 -19.20 -17.75 11.79
CA ARG A 261 -19.43 -18.77 10.75
C ARG A 261 -19.25 -18.25 9.33
N ASP A 262 -19.72 -17.03 9.03
CA ASP A 262 -19.66 -16.50 7.66
C ASP A 262 -18.24 -16.12 7.25
N TYR A 263 -17.48 -15.58 8.21
CA TYR A 263 -16.05 -15.39 8.10
C TYR A 263 -15.38 -16.76 7.90
N TRP A 264 -15.60 -17.73 8.80
CA TRP A 264 -14.96 -19.04 8.71
C TRP A 264 -15.21 -19.76 7.39
N PHE A 265 -16.46 -19.85 6.91
CA PHE A 265 -16.75 -20.48 5.62
C PHE A 265 -16.05 -19.77 4.46
N SER A 266 -15.96 -18.44 4.49
CA SER A 266 -15.18 -17.74 3.48
C SER A 266 -13.71 -18.13 3.60
N TRP A 267 -13.14 -18.05 4.80
CA TRP A 267 -11.71 -18.23 5.08
C TRP A 267 -11.21 -19.66 4.92
N THR A 268 -11.98 -20.67 5.30
CA THR A 268 -11.66 -22.07 5.01
C THR A 268 -11.70 -22.31 3.53
N GLU A 269 -12.67 -21.77 2.80
CA GLU A 269 -12.65 -21.83 1.34
C GLU A 269 -11.42 -21.09 0.80
N LEU A 270 -11.00 -19.93 1.36
CA LEU A 270 -9.77 -19.23 0.92
C LEU A 270 -8.51 -20.05 1.13
N VAL A 271 -8.37 -20.66 2.32
CA VAL A 271 -7.21 -21.44 2.70
C VAL A 271 -7.21 -22.78 1.96
N ILE A 272 -8.36 -23.43 1.80
CA ILE A 272 -8.53 -24.68 1.07
C ILE A 272 -8.32 -24.44 -0.43
N ASP A 273 -8.93 -23.42 -1.04
CA ASP A 273 -8.68 -23.06 -2.45
C ASP A 273 -7.20 -22.75 -2.66
N TRP A 274 -6.57 -22.02 -1.75
CA TRP A 274 -5.17 -21.67 -1.89
C TRP A 274 -4.27 -22.90 -1.70
N ILE A 275 -4.50 -23.73 -0.69
CA ILE A 275 -3.77 -25.00 -0.48
C ILE A 275 -3.97 -25.93 -1.68
N LEU A 276 -5.19 -26.09 -2.18
CA LEU A 276 -5.48 -26.92 -3.34
C LEU A 276 -4.82 -26.35 -4.60
N THR A 277 -4.81 -25.03 -4.78
CA THR A 277 -4.15 -24.40 -5.93
C THR A 277 -2.63 -24.49 -5.85
N VAL A 278 -2.05 -24.22 -4.69
CA VAL A 278 -0.59 -24.26 -4.47
C VAL A 278 -0.09 -25.70 -4.52
N SER A 279 -0.81 -26.65 -3.93
CA SER A 279 -0.47 -28.08 -4.02
C SER A 279 -0.56 -28.57 -5.46
N ALA A 280 -1.65 -28.26 -6.18
CA ALA A 280 -1.79 -28.65 -7.59
C ALA A 280 -0.67 -28.07 -8.48
N THR A 281 -0.16 -26.88 -8.17
CA THR A 281 0.90 -26.25 -8.97
C THR A 281 2.30 -26.71 -8.56
N LEU A 282 2.54 -27.04 -7.28
CA LEU A 282 3.80 -27.63 -6.80
C LEU A 282 3.99 -29.09 -7.27
N PHE A 283 2.92 -29.80 -7.61
CA PHE A 283 3.00 -31.13 -8.22
C PHE A 283 3.24 -31.11 -9.75
N LEU A 284 3.23 -29.93 -10.39
CA LEU A 284 3.39 -29.76 -11.84
C LEU A 284 4.69 -29.04 -12.24
N VAL A 285 5.55 -28.71 -11.28
CA VAL A 285 6.91 -28.15 -11.47
C VAL A 285 7.93 -29.16 -10.94
#